data_AF-A0AB73H2U2-F1
#
_entry.id   AF-A0AB73H2U2-F1
#
_cell.length_a   1.000
_cell.length_b   1.000
_cell.length_c   1.000
_cell.angle_alpha   90.00
_cell.angle_beta   90.00
_cell.angle_gamma   90.00
#
_symmetry.space_group_name_H-M   'P 1'
#
loop_
_entity.id
_entity.type
_entity.pdbx_description
1 polymer ?
#
loop_
_entity_poly.entity_id
_entity_poly.type
_entity_poly.pdbx_seq_one_letter_code
_entity_poly.pdbx_strand_id
1 'polypeptide(L)'
;MTTPSANFDPTTNAPMLGKHSDRALARFRAAVDRRTKRYLDFAAFRDGAESRVRTLTQEDEQIAYFLPYGFYVLEGGKTAGFDETILEVKFGNRPFDAARSAPQLVGGDVHRPLRLFAEQGAALRYQRGNDGHVVCLLYPATSERETKAVSMVVLDFVRDPSRLLDDRLLRRHLKDLSAYMAATSLDGAPTTTQHLRYWWLHLAKRCAVDDTLQPRRLQLILGKLALWVATVAFSGVALFWIQRTWPEKDAVSPAVLEASKAAQRQGEAQIHALEQIRDALAASAAHEEPPPARANVAASPQPSAQKGR
;
A
#
# COMPACT_ATOMS: atom_id res chain seq x y z
N MET A 1 11.96 -14.60 -65.24
CA MET A 1 11.12 -13.44 -65.57
C MET A 1 10.56 -12.90 -64.27
N THR A 2 11.24 -11.93 -63.67
CA THR A 2 10.84 -11.22 -62.45
C THR A 2 10.24 -9.89 -62.88
N THR A 3 8.96 -9.69 -62.58
CA THR A 3 8.26 -8.42 -62.82
C THR A 3 8.88 -7.33 -61.94
N PRO A 4 9.18 -6.13 -62.48
CA PRO A 4 9.71 -5.02 -61.69
C PRO A 4 8.62 -4.54 -60.72
N SER A 5 8.97 -4.47 -59.44
CA SER A 5 8.09 -3.96 -58.39
C SER A 5 7.68 -2.53 -58.72
N ALA A 6 6.38 -2.26 -58.70
CA ALA A 6 5.83 -0.93 -58.88
C ALA A 6 6.53 0.06 -57.93
N ASN A 7 7.10 1.11 -58.51
CA ASN A 7 7.68 2.23 -57.77
C ASN A 7 6.58 2.82 -56.86
N PHE A 8 6.69 2.58 -55.55
CA PHE A 8 5.89 3.24 -54.55
C PHE A 8 6.33 4.69 -54.50
N ASP A 9 5.63 5.57 -55.20
CA ASP A 9 5.82 7.01 -55.10
C ASP A 9 5.04 7.51 -53.87
N PRO A 10 5.74 7.90 -52.78
CA PRO A 10 5.10 8.33 -51.54
C PRO A 10 4.31 9.63 -51.70
N THR A 11 4.42 10.32 -52.85
CA THR A 11 3.73 11.59 -53.11
C THR A 11 2.29 11.41 -53.60
N THR A 12 1.96 10.26 -54.21
CA THR A 12 0.66 10.03 -54.86
C THR A 12 -0.53 9.96 -53.89
N ASN A 13 -0.26 9.80 -52.58
CA ASN A 13 -1.28 9.74 -51.52
C ASN A 13 -1.07 10.79 -50.42
N ALA A 14 -0.28 11.84 -50.66
CA ALA A 14 -0.09 12.88 -49.65
C ALA A 14 -1.40 13.66 -49.46
N PRO A 15 -1.98 13.70 -48.24
CA PRO A 15 -3.19 14.47 -47.99
C PRO A 15 -2.95 15.96 -48.29
N MET A 16 -3.90 16.62 -48.94
CA MET A 16 -3.84 18.05 -49.25
C MET A 16 -3.72 18.88 -47.96
N LEU A 17 -2.50 19.34 -47.67
CA LEU A 17 -2.13 20.08 -46.46
C LEU A 17 -2.48 21.56 -46.62
N GLY A 18 -3.70 21.97 -46.26
CA GLY A 18 -4.07 23.40 -46.08
C GLY A 18 -3.80 23.89 -44.64
N LYS A 19 -3.83 25.20 -44.34
CA LYS A 19 -3.47 25.91 -43.07
C LYS A 19 -3.47 25.15 -41.72
N HIS A 20 -4.37 24.18 -41.51
CA HIS A 20 -4.31 23.26 -40.37
C HIS A 20 -3.03 22.38 -40.35
N SER A 21 -2.43 22.16 -41.52
CA SER A 21 -1.15 21.50 -41.76
C SER A 21 0.00 22.18 -41.05
N ASP A 22 0.07 23.52 -41.11
CA ASP A 22 1.21 24.27 -40.59
C ASP A 22 1.21 24.24 -39.06
N ARG A 23 0.01 24.36 -38.46
CA ARG A 23 -0.17 24.19 -37.02
C ARG A 23 0.12 22.77 -36.57
N ALA A 24 -0.31 21.76 -37.33
CA ALA A 24 -0.02 20.36 -37.03
C ALA A 24 1.48 20.05 -37.13
N LEU A 25 2.14 20.55 -38.18
CA LEU A 25 3.57 20.42 -38.41
C LEU A 25 4.38 21.13 -37.32
N ALA A 26 3.99 22.34 -36.91
CA ALA A 26 4.62 23.04 -35.80
C ALA A 26 4.49 22.27 -34.47
N ARG A 27 3.31 21.71 -34.19
CA ARG A 27 3.09 20.86 -33.00
C ARG A 27 3.94 19.60 -33.05
N PHE A 28 4.07 18.97 -34.22
CA PHE A 28 4.90 17.79 -34.42
C PHE A 28 6.38 18.10 -34.21
N ARG A 29 6.91 19.16 -34.84
CA ARG A 29 8.28 19.64 -34.64
C ARG A 29 8.57 19.90 -33.17
N ALA A 30 7.72 20.67 -32.50
CA ALA A 30 7.86 20.92 -31.06
C ALA A 30 7.78 19.64 -30.19
N ALA A 31 7.04 18.61 -30.61
CA ALA A 31 7.03 17.31 -29.93
C ALA A 31 8.34 16.54 -30.13
N VAL A 32 8.88 16.56 -31.35
CA VAL A 32 10.19 15.97 -31.69
C VAL A 32 11.29 16.68 -30.92
N ASP A 33 11.34 18.00 -30.92
CA ASP A 33 12.37 18.79 -30.23
C ASP A 33 12.36 18.50 -28.72
N ARG A 34 11.16 18.45 -28.11
CA ARG A 34 11.02 18.09 -26.69
C ARG A 34 11.50 16.66 -26.40
N ARG A 35 11.26 15.71 -27.30
CA ARG A 35 11.76 14.33 -27.16
C ARG A 35 13.28 14.28 -27.28
N THR A 36 13.85 14.95 -28.29
CA THR A 36 15.30 15.03 -28.50
C THR A 36 15.98 15.68 -27.30
N LYS A 37 15.40 16.75 -26.73
CA LYS A 37 15.90 17.35 -25.49
C LYS A 37 15.97 16.32 -24.35
N ARG A 38 14.89 15.57 -24.12
CA ARG A 38 14.87 14.52 -23.08
C ARG A 38 15.94 13.45 -23.30
N TYR A 39 16.25 13.13 -24.57
CA TYR A 39 17.33 12.19 -24.88
C TYR A 39 18.70 12.72 -24.47
N LEU A 40 18.98 13.98 -24.78
CA LEU A 40 20.22 14.66 -24.39
C LEU A 40 20.33 14.80 -22.87
N ASP A 41 19.25 15.18 -22.20
CA ASP A 41 19.22 15.30 -20.73
C ASP A 41 19.50 13.96 -20.05
N PHE A 42 18.98 12.84 -20.58
CA PHE A 42 19.28 11.51 -20.06
C PHE A 42 20.72 11.07 -20.34
N ALA A 43 21.25 11.38 -21.53
CA ALA A 43 22.66 11.09 -21.85
C ALA A 43 23.60 11.85 -20.90
N ALA A 44 23.36 13.14 -20.67
CA ALA A 44 24.12 13.93 -19.71
C ALA A 44 24.04 13.38 -18.28
N PHE A 45 22.88 12.87 -17.86
CA PHE A 45 22.74 12.18 -16.58
C PHE A 45 23.58 10.90 -16.52
N ARG A 46 23.52 10.06 -17.56
CA ARG A 46 24.24 8.79 -17.65
C ARG A 46 25.75 9.02 -17.61
N ASP A 47 26.27 9.89 -18.46
CA ASP A 47 27.71 10.12 -18.62
C ASP A 47 28.35 10.70 -17.34
N GLY A 48 27.56 11.39 -16.49
CA GLY A 48 27.99 11.89 -15.19
C GLY A 48 27.62 11.00 -14.00
N ALA A 49 26.95 9.87 -14.22
CA ALA A 49 26.32 9.11 -13.15
C ALA A 49 27.35 8.45 -12.21
N GLU A 50 28.41 7.85 -12.75
CA GLU A 50 29.40 7.13 -11.95
C GLU A 50 30.06 8.05 -10.92
N SER A 51 30.60 9.18 -11.37
CA SER A 51 31.24 10.16 -10.50
C SER A 51 30.27 10.68 -9.44
N ARG A 52 29.04 11.03 -9.84
CA ARG A 52 28.04 11.59 -8.92
C ARG A 52 27.59 10.57 -7.89
N VAL A 53 27.24 9.36 -8.32
CA VAL A 53 26.86 8.28 -7.41
C VAL A 53 27.99 8.01 -6.43
N ARG A 54 29.24 7.89 -6.90
CA ARG A 54 30.40 7.65 -6.04
C ARG A 54 30.56 8.74 -4.98
N THR A 55 30.47 10.01 -5.35
CA THR A 55 30.52 11.13 -4.39
C THR A 55 29.37 11.06 -3.38
N LEU A 56 28.16 10.71 -3.82
CA LEU A 56 26.99 10.63 -2.95
C LEU A 56 27.03 9.44 -1.98
N THR A 57 27.74 8.36 -2.32
CA THR A 57 27.81 7.15 -1.50
C THR A 57 29.02 7.08 -0.58
N GLN A 58 30.00 7.97 -0.71
CA GLN A 58 31.24 7.95 0.08
C GLN A 58 31.01 8.03 1.60
N GLU A 59 29.96 8.71 2.03
CA GLU A 59 29.63 8.91 3.45
C GLU A 59 28.38 8.11 3.90
N ASP A 60 27.82 7.26 3.03
CA ASP A 60 26.60 6.52 3.35
C ASP A 60 26.93 5.18 4.02
N GLU A 61 26.80 5.15 5.35
CA GLU A 61 26.99 3.96 6.18
C GLU A 61 26.12 2.77 5.70
N GLN A 62 24.90 3.04 5.22
CA GLN A 62 23.99 1.98 4.78
C GLN A 62 24.48 1.28 3.52
N ILE A 63 25.19 2.00 2.66
CA ILE A 63 25.81 1.45 1.45
C ILE A 63 27.15 0.80 1.83
N ALA A 64 27.90 1.40 2.75
CA ALA A 64 29.16 0.87 3.26
C ALA A 64 29.00 -0.52 3.90
N TYR A 65 27.88 -0.78 4.59
CA TYR A 65 27.56 -2.10 5.15
C TYR A 65 27.60 -3.22 4.09
N PHE A 66 27.25 -2.93 2.84
CA PHE A 66 27.20 -3.91 1.75
C PHE A 66 28.43 -3.89 0.83
N LEU A 67 29.55 -3.27 1.25
CA LEU A 67 30.81 -3.30 0.50
C LEU A 67 31.28 -4.70 0.04
N PRO A 68 31.05 -5.80 0.79
CA PRO A 68 31.42 -7.15 0.33
C PRO A 68 30.73 -7.60 -0.97
N TYR A 69 29.58 -7.03 -1.35
CA TYR A 69 28.93 -7.32 -2.63
C TYR A 69 29.61 -6.59 -3.80
N GLY A 70 30.39 -5.56 -3.50
CA GLY A 70 30.80 -4.54 -4.46
C GLY A 70 29.62 -3.65 -4.85
N PHE A 71 29.92 -2.40 -5.21
CA PHE A 71 28.92 -1.42 -5.62
C PHE A 71 29.33 -0.83 -6.97
N TYR A 72 28.45 -0.97 -7.97
CA TYR A 72 28.78 -0.70 -9.36
C TYR A 72 27.75 0.24 -9.98
N VAL A 73 28.24 1.15 -10.83
CA VAL A 73 27.44 1.91 -11.77
C VAL A 73 27.77 1.37 -13.16
N LEU A 74 26.76 0.86 -13.85
CA LEU A 74 26.88 0.20 -15.14
C LEU A 74 26.09 0.99 -16.18
N GLU A 75 26.83 1.65 -17.06
CA GLU A 75 26.28 2.20 -18.29
C GLU A 75 25.88 1.04 -19.22
N GLY A 76 24.68 1.09 -19.81
CA GLY A 76 24.12 -0.02 -20.60
C GLY A 76 23.65 -1.23 -19.79
N GLY A 77 23.71 -1.17 -18.45
CA GLY A 77 23.24 -2.25 -17.59
C GLY A 77 23.99 -3.57 -17.83
N LYS A 78 23.28 -4.63 -18.20
CA LYS A 78 23.87 -5.98 -18.40
C LYS A 78 24.61 -6.16 -19.72
N THR A 79 24.45 -5.24 -20.68
CA THR A 79 25.08 -5.34 -22.01
C THR A 79 26.43 -4.62 -22.08
N ALA A 80 27.09 -4.36 -20.94
CA ALA A 80 28.42 -3.77 -20.90
C ALA A 80 28.57 -2.47 -21.73
N GLY A 81 27.55 -1.59 -21.68
CA GLY A 81 27.60 -0.28 -22.33
C GLY A 81 26.94 -0.18 -23.71
N PHE A 82 26.50 -1.28 -24.34
CA PHE A 82 25.89 -1.20 -25.68
C PHE A 82 24.49 -0.56 -25.68
N ASP A 83 23.76 -0.62 -24.57
CA ASP A 83 22.42 -0.03 -24.49
C ASP A 83 22.47 1.39 -23.91
N GLU A 84 22.52 2.39 -24.78
CA GLU A 84 22.53 3.79 -24.37
C GLU A 84 21.27 4.23 -23.60
N THR A 85 20.20 3.44 -23.62
CA THR A 85 18.94 3.76 -22.96
C THR A 85 18.89 3.33 -21.50
N ILE A 86 19.91 2.60 -21.02
CA ILE A 86 19.93 2.02 -19.68
C ILE A 86 21.13 2.52 -18.87
N LEU A 87 20.86 2.84 -17.61
CA LEU A 87 21.87 3.01 -16.57
C LEU A 87 21.45 2.16 -15.36
N GLU A 88 22.35 1.34 -14.83
CA GLU A 88 22.07 0.47 -13.69
C GLU A 88 23.05 0.73 -12.55
N VAL A 89 22.54 0.99 -11.35
CA VAL A 89 23.32 1.10 -10.11
C VAL A 89 23.00 -0.12 -9.27
N LYS A 90 23.97 -0.98 -8.97
CA LYS A 90 23.70 -2.26 -8.30
C LYS A 90 24.75 -2.64 -7.27
N PHE A 91 24.29 -3.40 -6.29
CA PHE A 91 25.17 -4.27 -5.51
C PHE A 91 25.52 -5.49 -6.35
N GLY A 92 26.79 -5.90 -6.33
CA GLY A 92 27.26 -7.05 -7.09
C GLY A 92 26.84 -8.38 -6.49
N ASN A 93 27.58 -9.43 -6.82
CA ASN A 93 27.29 -10.77 -6.36
C ASN A 93 28.19 -11.13 -5.20
N ARG A 94 27.63 -11.72 -4.14
CA ARG A 94 28.40 -12.23 -3.00
C ARG A 94 28.24 -13.74 -2.90
N PRO A 95 29.32 -14.54 -2.96
CA PRO A 95 29.25 -15.96 -2.68
C PRO A 95 28.92 -16.18 -1.19
N PHE A 96 27.99 -17.10 -0.89
CA PHE A 96 27.58 -17.39 0.49
C PHE A 96 27.65 -18.87 0.86
N ASP A 97 27.56 -19.78 -0.13
CA ASP A 97 27.63 -21.22 0.11
C ASP A 97 28.33 -21.93 -1.07
N ALA A 98 28.86 -23.11 -0.82
CA ALA A 98 29.50 -23.96 -1.82
C ALA A 98 29.08 -25.42 -1.61
N ALA A 99 28.47 -26.03 -2.62
CA ALA A 99 28.17 -27.46 -2.61
C ALA A 99 29.00 -28.21 -3.63
N ARG A 100 29.34 -29.45 -3.31
CA ARG A 100 29.90 -30.39 -4.29
C ARG A 100 28.76 -30.96 -5.10
N SER A 101 28.85 -30.83 -6.42
CA SER A 101 27.89 -31.45 -7.33
C SER A 101 28.09 -32.96 -7.37
N ALA A 102 27.10 -33.68 -7.92
CA ALA A 102 27.24 -35.11 -8.17
C ALA A 102 28.51 -35.40 -9.01
N PRO A 103 29.25 -36.48 -8.70
CA PRO A 103 30.44 -36.83 -9.46
C PRO A 103 30.09 -37.01 -10.94
N GLN A 104 30.85 -36.34 -11.80
CA GLN A 104 30.77 -36.48 -13.25
C GLN A 104 32.05 -37.15 -13.75
N LEU A 105 31.89 -38.13 -14.63
CA LEU A 105 33.00 -38.75 -15.35
C LEU A 105 33.37 -37.84 -16.52
N VAL A 106 34.55 -37.22 -16.46
CA VAL A 106 35.11 -36.40 -17.54
C VAL A 106 36.47 -36.99 -17.89
N GLY A 107 36.58 -37.58 -19.09
CA GLY A 107 37.85 -38.18 -19.55
C GLY A 107 38.31 -39.43 -18.78
N GLY A 108 37.40 -40.15 -18.12
CA GLY A 108 37.73 -41.34 -17.31
C GLY A 108 38.02 -41.05 -15.83
N ASP A 109 38.21 -39.78 -15.47
CA ASP A 109 38.43 -39.36 -14.09
C ASP A 109 37.13 -38.85 -13.44
N VAL A 110 36.93 -39.22 -12.17
CA VAL A 110 35.79 -38.76 -11.37
C VAL A 110 36.04 -37.33 -10.90
N HIS A 111 35.43 -36.36 -11.58
CA HIS A 111 35.47 -34.96 -11.18
C HIS A 111 34.24 -34.63 -10.33
N ARG A 112 34.44 -33.93 -9.22
CA ARG A 112 33.36 -33.38 -8.40
C ARG A 112 33.37 -31.85 -8.53
N PRO A 113 32.66 -31.28 -9.51
CA PRO A 113 32.70 -29.84 -9.71
C PRO A 113 32.11 -29.14 -8.48
N LEU A 114 32.86 -28.15 -7.99
CA LEU A 114 32.41 -27.27 -6.91
C LEU A 114 31.41 -26.27 -7.50
N ARG A 115 30.19 -26.26 -6.97
CA ARG A 115 29.18 -25.27 -7.31
C ARG A 115 29.15 -24.21 -6.21
N LEU A 116 29.46 -22.97 -6.59
CA LEU A 116 29.34 -21.80 -5.72
C LEU A 116 27.94 -21.22 -5.86
N PHE A 117 27.26 -21.02 -4.73
CA PHE A 117 26.02 -20.28 -4.69
C PHE A 117 26.34 -18.83 -4.35
N ALA A 118 25.83 -17.92 -5.18
CA ALA A 118 25.96 -16.50 -4.97
C ALA A 118 24.59 -15.86 -4.78
N GLU A 119 24.56 -14.86 -3.91
CA GLU A 119 23.47 -13.92 -3.82
C GLU A 119 23.75 -12.76 -4.77
N GLN A 120 22.79 -12.46 -5.62
CA GLN A 120 22.82 -11.27 -6.45
C GLN A 120 22.25 -10.10 -5.63
N GLY A 121 23.02 -9.02 -5.50
CA GLY A 121 22.58 -7.83 -4.80
C GLY A 121 21.45 -7.08 -5.50
N ALA A 122 20.79 -6.20 -4.75
CA ALA A 122 19.72 -5.35 -5.27
C ALA A 122 20.24 -4.37 -6.35
N ALA A 123 19.38 -4.02 -7.30
CA ALA A 123 19.73 -3.16 -8.43
C ALA A 123 18.68 -2.07 -8.67
N LEU A 124 19.14 -0.86 -8.94
CA LEU A 124 18.35 0.28 -9.36
C LEU A 124 18.65 0.57 -10.84
N ARG A 125 17.64 0.39 -11.69
CA ARG A 125 17.76 0.59 -13.14
C ARG A 125 16.97 1.81 -13.57
N TYR A 126 17.63 2.68 -14.32
CA TYR A 126 17.04 3.77 -15.07
C TYR A 126 16.93 3.34 -16.53
N GLN A 127 15.72 3.29 -17.06
CA GLN A 127 15.46 2.91 -18.45
C GLN A 127 14.71 4.04 -19.16
N ARG A 128 15.31 4.57 -20.22
CA ARG A 128 14.70 5.59 -21.08
C ARG A 128 13.80 4.94 -22.12
N GLY A 129 12.54 5.36 -22.17
CA GLY A 129 11.60 4.96 -23.22
C GLY A 129 11.82 5.71 -24.55
N ASN A 130 11.13 5.25 -25.60
CA ASN A 130 11.14 5.86 -26.94
C ASN A 130 10.46 7.25 -26.99
N ASP A 131 9.80 7.65 -25.92
CA ASP A 131 9.26 8.99 -25.72
C ASP A 131 10.24 9.92 -24.98
N GLY A 132 11.34 9.38 -24.48
CA GLY A 132 12.35 10.09 -23.69
C GLY A 132 12.00 10.20 -22.20
N HIS A 133 10.90 9.62 -21.74
CA HIS A 133 10.63 9.49 -20.32
C HIS A 133 11.49 8.39 -19.72
N VAL A 134 11.82 8.50 -18.44
CA VAL A 134 12.69 7.52 -17.77
C VAL A 134 11.90 6.80 -16.69
N VAL A 135 11.94 5.48 -16.72
CA VAL A 135 11.37 4.62 -15.69
C VAL A 135 12.48 4.19 -14.75
N CYS A 136 12.26 4.37 -13.45
CA CYS A 136 13.17 3.94 -12.41
C CYS A 136 12.63 2.64 -11.81
N LEU A 137 13.37 1.55 -11.98
CA LEU A 137 13.01 0.20 -11.56
C LEU A 137 13.95 -0.25 -10.46
N LEU A 138 13.39 -0.84 -9.41
CA LEU A 138 14.14 -1.36 -8.27
C LEU A 138 13.95 -2.88 -8.22
N TYR A 139 15.06 -3.61 -8.27
CA TYR A 139 15.12 -5.06 -8.22
C TYR A 139 15.64 -5.50 -6.85
N PRO A 140 15.02 -6.52 -6.23
CA PRO A 140 15.45 -7.04 -4.94
C PRO A 140 16.76 -7.80 -5.06
N ALA A 141 17.42 -8.02 -3.92
CA ALA A 141 18.44 -9.06 -3.83
C ALA A 141 17.78 -10.43 -4.03
N THR A 142 18.43 -11.29 -4.81
CA THR A 142 17.94 -12.63 -5.13
C THR A 142 19.02 -13.67 -4.91
N SER A 143 18.63 -14.85 -4.43
CA SER A 143 19.52 -15.99 -4.29
C SER A 143 18.98 -17.15 -5.14
N GLU A 144 19.87 -18.06 -5.54
CA GLU A 144 19.47 -19.23 -6.33
C GLU A 144 18.49 -20.15 -5.60
N ARG A 145 18.45 -20.10 -4.25
CA ARG A 145 17.62 -20.98 -3.41
C ARG A 145 16.28 -20.35 -3.02
N GLU A 146 16.15 -19.03 -3.10
CA GLU A 146 14.93 -18.34 -2.72
C GLU A 146 14.37 -17.51 -3.87
N THR A 147 13.21 -17.92 -4.37
CA THR A 147 12.39 -17.08 -5.23
C THR A 147 11.66 -16.05 -4.37
N LYS A 148 12.00 -14.77 -4.53
CA LYS A 148 11.27 -13.68 -3.86
C LYS A 148 9.91 -13.49 -4.55
N ALA A 149 8.87 -13.21 -3.75
CA ALA A 149 7.52 -12.99 -4.25
C ALA A 149 7.36 -11.72 -5.12
N VAL A 150 8.25 -10.75 -4.98
CA VAL A 150 8.24 -9.51 -5.77
C VAL A 150 9.47 -9.51 -6.65
N SER A 151 9.29 -9.45 -7.98
CA SER A 151 10.41 -9.45 -8.92
C SER A 151 10.98 -8.05 -9.14
N MET A 152 10.14 -7.02 -9.03
CA MET A 152 10.52 -5.63 -9.32
C MET A 152 9.54 -4.62 -8.69
N VAL A 153 10.03 -3.45 -8.34
CA VAL A 153 9.21 -2.30 -7.91
C VAL A 153 9.47 -1.11 -8.82
N VAL A 154 8.41 -0.51 -9.34
CA VAL A 154 8.53 0.72 -10.12
C VAL A 154 8.64 1.89 -9.17
N LEU A 155 9.87 2.37 -8.97
CA LEU A 155 10.20 3.39 -7.99
C LEU A 155 9.66 4.77 -8.41
N ASP A 156 9.92 5.19 -9.64
CA ASP A 156 9.49 6.48 -10.15
C ASP A 156 9.33 6.49 -11.68
N PHE A 157 8.49 7.40 -12.17
CA PHE A 157 8.33 7.71 -13.60
C PHE A 157 8.74 9.16 -13.82
N VAL A 158 9.97 9.35 -14.27
CA VAL A 158 10.58 10.65 -14.49
C VAL A 158 10.20 11.16 -15.87
N ARG A 159 9.24 12.08 -15.90
CA ARG A 159 8.78 12.72 -17.14
C ARG A 159 9.86 13.62 -17.78
N ASP A 160 10.70 14.21 -16.95
CA ASP A 160 11.75 15.13 -17.37
C ASP A 160 13.11 14.63 -16.85
N PRO A 161 13.95 14.02 -17.71
CA PRO A 161 15.22 13.43 -17.32
C PRO A 161 16.20 14.42 -16.69
N SER A 162 16.06 15.72 -16.97
CA SER A 162 16.86 16.77 -16.32
C SER A 162 16.74 16.74 -14.78
N ARG A 163 15.64 16.21 -14.22
CA ARG A 163 15.48 16.03 -12.77
C ARG A 163 16.42 15.00 -12.17
N LEU A 164 16.95 14.07 -12.96
CA LEU A 164 17.97 13.10 -12.53
C LEU A 164 19.34 13.77 -12.32
N LEU A 165 19.51 14.99 -12.83
CA LEU A 165 20.64 15.85 -12.53
C LEU A 165 20.57 16.47 -11.12
N ASP A 166 19.44 16.35 -10.42
CA ASP A 166 19.31 16.77 -9.02
C ASP A 166 19.85 15.69 -8.06
N ASP A 167 20.85 16.07 -7.26
CA ASP A 167 21.44 15.21 -6.24
C ASP A 167 20.44 14.79 -5.16
N ARG A 168 19.43 15.62 -4.87
CA ARG A 168 18.41 15.27 -3.86
C ARG A 168 17.58 14.07 -4.30
N LEU A 169 17.19 14.06 -5.57
CA LEU A 169 16.44 12.95 -6.16
C LEU A 169 17.29 11.68 -6.17
N LEU A 170 18.54 11.79 -6.62
CA LEU A 170 19.47 10.67 -6.69
C LEU A 170 19.77 10.08 -5.29
N ARG A 171 20.05 10.92 -4.29
CA ARG A 171 20.20 10.48 -2.88
C ARG A 171 18.96 9.76 -2.37
N ARG A 172 17.76 10.23 -2.72
CA ARG A 172 16.52 9.54 -2.33
C ARG A 172 16.45 8.14 -2.93
N HIS A 173 16.73 8.00 -4.23
CA HIS A 173 16.73 6.70 -4.89
C HIS A 173 17.80 5.77 -4.35
N LEU A 174 19.00 6.28 -4.03
CA LEU A 174 20.07 5.48 -3.42
C LEU A 174 19.71 4.99 -2.02
N LYS A 175 19.04 5.82 -1.21
CA LYS A 175 18.49 5.40 0.10
C LYS A 175 17.38 4.36 -0.03
N ASP A 176 16.57 4.47 -1.09
CA ASP A 176 15.56 3.46 -1.37
C ASP A 176 16.23 2.14 -1.81
N LEU A 177 17.30 2.20 -2.61
CA LEU A 177 18.12 1.06 -3.01
C LEU A 177 18.78 0.38 -1.79
N SER A 178 19.42 1.13 -0.90
CA SER A 178 20.06 0.58 0.31
C SER A 178 19.04 -0.04 1.27
N ALA A 179 17.89 0.61 1.47
CA ALA A 179 16.81 0.05 2.27
C ALA A 179 16.25 -1.23 1.67
N TYR A 180 16.15 -1.30 0.33
CA TYR A 180 15.68 -2.48 -0.37
C TYR A 180 16.68 -3.63 -0.31
N MET A 181 17.97 -3.33 -0.47
CA MET A 181 19.06 -4.29 -0.27
C MET A 181 18.99 -4.88 1.14
N ALA A 182 18.96 -4.02 2.17
CA ALA A 182 18.93 -4.46 3.57
C ALA A 182 17.71 -5.32 3.92
N ALA A 183 16.55 -5.05 3.33
CA ALA A 183 15.35 -5.82 3.59
C ALA A 183 15.26 -7.14 2.80
N THR A 184 16.00 -7.28 1.69
CA THR A 184 15.88 -8.45 0.80
C THR A 184 17.10 -9.36 0.82
N SER A 185 18.25 -8.86 1.26
CA SER A 185 19.49 -9.62 1.31
C SER A 185 19.51 -10.68 2.42
N LEU A 186 20.22 -11.78 2.21
CA LEU A 186 20.37 -12.87 3.18
C LEU A 186 20.93 -12.40 4.53
N ASP A 187 22.02 -11.63 4.50
CA ASP A 187 22.67 -11.06 5.70
C ASP A 187 22.21 -9.62 5.99
N GLY A 188 21.01 -9.27 5.53
CA GLY A 188 20.44 -7.94 5.69
C GLY A 188 20.07 -7.67 7.15
N ALA A 189 20.57 -6.57 7.71
CA ALA A 189 20.16 -6.06 9.02
C ALA A 189 19.42 -4.72 8.84
N PRO A 190 18.16 -4.73 8.35
CA PRO A 190 17.43 -3.49 8.09
C PRO A 190 17.16 -2.73 9.38
N THR A 191 17.51 -1.45 9.39
CA THR A 191 17.11 -0.52 10.46
C THR A 191 15.60 -0.30 10.44
N THR A 192 15.02 0.17 11.54
CA THR A 192 13.58 0.49 11.63
C THR A 192 13.12 1.47 10.54
N THR A 193 13.96 2.44 10.20
CA THR A 193 13.70 3.41 9.12
C THR A 193 13.69 2.76 7.74
N GLN A 194 14.58 1.80 7.49
CA GLN A 194 14.63 1.03 6.24
C GLN A 194 13.44 0.07 6.13
N HIS A 195 13.01 -0.54 7.24
CA HIS A 195 11.78 -1.33 7.29
C HIS A 195 10.55 -0.50 6.90
N LEU A 196 10.42 0.70 7.46
CA LEU A 196 9.31 1.60 7.11
C LEU A 196 9.35 2.00 5.64
N ARG A 197 10.55 2.32 5.10
CA ARG A 197 10.73 2.62 3.67
C ARG A 197 10.36 1.43 2.79
N TYR A 198 10.85 0.24 3.11
CA TYR A 198 10.54 -0.99 2.40
C TYR A 198 9.03 -1.25 2.38
N TRP A 199 8.37 -1.10 3.52
CA TRP A 199 6.92 -1.26 3.63
C TRP A 199 6.17 -0.20 2.81
N TRP A 200 6.60 1.06 2.88
CA TRP A 200 6.03 2.14 2.10
C TRP A 200 6.16 1.92 0.59
N LEU A 201 7.31 1.42 0.12
CA LEU A 201 7.53 1.06 -1.28
C LEU A 201 6.51 0.01 -1.73
N HIS A 202 6.28 -1.04 -0.95
CA HIS A 202 5.33 -2.10 -1.27
C HIS A 202 3.86 -1.66 -1.21
N LEU A 203 3.54 -0.66 -0.40
CA LEU A 203 2.18 -0.17 -0.25
C LEU A 203 1.81 0.87 -1.32
N ALA A 204 2.70 1.85 -1.54
CA ALA A 204 2.43 3.03 -2.34
C ALA A 204 2.85 2.89 -3.81
N LYS A 205 3.85 2.05 -4.12
CA LYS A 205 4.37 1.89 -5.49
C LYS A 205 3.73 0.70 -6.20
N ARG A 206 3.97 0.62 -7.51
CA ARG A 206 3.54 -0.52 -8.33
C ARG A 206 4.63 -1.58 -8.22
N CYS A 207 4.24 -2.81 -7.93
CA CYS A 207 5.15 -3.95 -7.82
C CYS A 207 4.81 -4.98 -8.90
N ALA A 208 5.83 -5.61 -9.45
CA ALA A 208 5.68 -6.78 -10.30
C ALA A 208 5.78 -8.04 -9.42
N VAL A 209 4.78 -8.90 -9.53
CA VAL A 209 4.71 -10.23 -8.92
C VAL A 209 4.55 -11.19 -10.08
N ASP A 210 5.43 -12.17 -10.21
CA ASP A 210 5.44 -13.15 -11.31
C ASP A 210 5.38 -12.48 -12.70
N ASP A 211 6.22 -11.45 -12.90
CA ASP A 211 6.33 -10.64 -14.13
C ASP A 211 5.06 -9.88 -14.55
N THR A 212 4.03 -9.88 -13.71
CA THR A 212 2.82 -9.08 -13.92
C THR A 212 2.83 -7.82 -13.05
N LEU A 213 2.62 -6.65 -13.67
CA LEU A 213 2.54 -5.37 -12.94
C LEU A 213 1.23 -5.31 -12.15
N GLN A 214 1.32 -5.41 -10.83
CA GLN A 214 0.16 -5.26 -9.96
C GLN A 214 -0.20 -3.77 -9.74
N PRO A 215 -1.50 -3.45 -9.62
CA PRO A 215 -1.94 -2.11 -9.22
C PRO A 215 -1.45 -1.79 -7.80
N ARG A 216 -1.41 -0.50 -7.48
CA ARG A 216 -0.94 -0.04 -6.16
C ARG A 216 -1.84 -0.59 -5.06
N ARG A 217 -1.27 -1.26 -4.06
CA ARG A 217 -2.03 -1.81 -2.92
C ARG A 217 -2.83 -0.72 -2.20
N LEU A 218 -2.25 0.48 -2.06
CA LEU A 218 -2.96 1.64 -1.49
C LEU A 218 -4.23 2.00 -2.27
N GLN A 219 -4.22 1.93 -3.61
CA GLN A 219 -5.40 2.23 -4.43
C GLN A 219 -6.50 1.18 -4.22
N LEU A 220 -6.13 -0.08 -4.04
CA LEU A 220 -7.08 -1.14 -3.71
C LEU A 220 -7.70 -0.93 -2.33
N ILE A 221 -6.90 -0.58 -1.32
CA ILE A 221 -7.39 -0.30 0.04
C ILE A 221 -8.30 0.91 0.02
N LEU A 222 -7.88 2.01 -0.62
CA LEU A 222 -8.68 3.23 -0.69
C LEU A 222 -9.96 3.02 -1.49
N GLY A 223 -9.93 2.22 -2.57
CA GLY A 223 -11.11 1.84 -3.32
C GLY A 223 -12.10 1.04 -2.48
N LYS A 224 -11.62 0.07 -1.69
CA LYS A 224 -12.45 -0.69 -0.75
C LYS A 224 -13.03 0.18 0.35
N LEU A 225 -12.24 1.10 0.91
CA LEU A 225 -12.70 2.03 1.94
C LEU A 225 -13.75 2.99 1.37
N ALA A 226 -13.52 3.55 0.18
CA ALA A 226 -14.47 4.42 -0.49
C ALA A 226 -15.78 3.68 -0.81
N LEU A 227 -15.69 2.42 -1.25
CA LEU A 227 -16.86 1.57 -1.46
C LEU A 227 -17.61 1.33 -0.15
N TRP A 228 -16.90 1.02 0.95
CA TRP A 228 -17.51 0.84 2.26
C TRP A 228 -18.22 2.11 2.74
N VAL A 229 -17.55 3.27 2.66
CA VAL A 229 -18.16 4.57 2.97
C VAL A 229 -19.38 4.84 2.10
N ALA A 230 -19.32 4.53 0.81
CA ALA A 230 -20.45 4.66 -0.10
C ALA A 230 -21.62 3.75 0.30
N THR A 231 -21.37 2.50 0.71
CA THR A 231 -22.43 1.59 1.18
C THR A 231 -23.09 2.07 2.47
N VAL A 232 -22.31 2.58 3.42
CA VAL A 232 -22.84 3.15 4.67
C VAL A 232 -23.63 4.42 4.37
N ALA A 233 -23.10 5.33 3.56
CA ALA A 233 -23.80 6.54 3.14
C ALA A 233 -25.11 6.22 2.39
N PHE A 234 -25.08 5.25 1.48
CA PHE A 234 -26.25 4.82 0.72
C PHE A 234 -27.34 4.23 1.64
N SER A 235 -26.95 3.44 2.65
CA SER A 235 -27.91 2.94 3.65
C SER A 235 -28.57 4.08 4.44
N GLY A 236 -27.81 5.09 4.84
CA GLY A 236 -28.34 6.28 5.51
C GLY A 236 -29.27 7.11 4.62
N VAL A 237 -28.91 7.33 3.35
CA VAL A 237 -29.76 8.03 2.37
C VAL A 237 -31.04 7.25 2.09
N ALA A 238 -30.95 5.92 1.94
CA ALA A 238 -32.11 5.07 1.76
C ALA A 238 -33.04 5.13 2.98
N LEU A 239 -32.49 5.07 4.20
CA LEU A 239 -33.27 5.18 5.44
C LEU A 239 -33.97 6.54 5.54
N PHE A 240 -33.24 7.62 5.24
CA PHE A 240 -33.79 8.98 5.20
C PHE A 240 -34.94 9.10 4.20
N TRP A 241 -34.80 8.51 3.01
CA TRP A 241 -35.86 8.51 1.99
C TRP A 241 -37.07 7.69 2.43
N ILE A 242 -36.86 6.53 3.05
CA ILE A 242 -37.95 5.69 3.57
C ILE A 242 -38.71 6.46 4.66
N GLN A 243 -38.02 7.03 5.65
CA GLN A 243 -38.65 7.82 6.71
C GLN A 243 -39.42 9.04 6.17
N ARG A 244 -38.92 9.66 5.09
CA ARG A 244 -39.55 10.83 4.49
C ARG A 244 -40.77 10.49 3.62
N THR A 245 -40.73 9.37 2.90
CA THR A 245 -41.79 8.97 1.96
C THR A 245 -42.88 8.14 2.62
N TRP A 246 -42.50 7.40 3.65
CA TRP A 246 -43.38 6.62 4.50
C TRP A 246 -43.13 7.07 5.94
N PRO A 247 -43.53 8.30 6.31
CA PRO A 247 -43.71 8.59 7.71
C PRO A 247 -44.74 7.57 8.17
N GLU A 248 -44.32 6.60 8.99
CA GLU A 248 -45.28 5.75 9.69
C GLU A 248 -46.30 6.70 10.27
N LYS A 249 -47.55 6.60 9.80
CA LYS A 249 -48.65 7.23 10.52
C LYS A 249 -48.57 6.60 11.89
N ASP A 250 -48.06 7.36 12.83
CA ASP A 250 -48.08 7.13 14.27
C ASP A 250 -49.54 6.95 14.73
N ALA A 251 -50.22 5.91 14.26
CA ALA A 251 -51.52 5.49 14.75
C ALA A 251 -51.37 4.81 16.12
N VAL A 252 -50.15 4.33 16.42
CA VAL A 252 -49.81 3.72 17.70
C VAL A 252 -49.44 4.77 18.74
N SER A 253 -48.94 5.95 18.36
CA SER A 253 -48.52 6.98 19.31
C SER A 253 -49.68 7.57 20.14
N PRO A 254 -50.83 8.00 19.58
CA PRO A 254 -51.93 8.53 20.40
C PRO A 254 -52.59 7.44 21.24
N ALA A 255 -52.77 6.22 20.71
CA ALA A 255 -53.40 5.12 21.44
C ALA A 255 -52.53 4.62 22.59
N VAL A 256 -51.21 4.54 22.40
CA VAL A 256 -50.27 4.16 23.47
C VAL A 256 -50.11 5.29 24.49
N LEU A 257 -50.14 6.55 24.06
CA LEU A 257 -50.11 7.70 24.96
C LEU A 257 -51.41 7.83 25.79
N GLU A 258 -52.55 7.48 25.21
CA GLU A 258 -53.84 7.40 25.92
C GLU A 258 -53.87 6.20 26.87
N ALA A 259 -53.40 5.03 26.45
CA ALA A 259 -53.30 3.85 27.30
C ALA A 259 -52.34 4.08 28.48
N SER A 260 -51.20 4.76 28.26
CA SER A 260 -50.26 5.07 29.34
C SER A 260 -50.85 6.07 30.33
N LYS A 261 -51.56 7.10 29.85
CA LYS A 261 -52.28 8.06 30.71
C LYS A 261 -53.42 7.41 31.49
N ALA A 262 -54.15 6.48 30.88
CA ALA A 262 -55.20 5.73 31.56
C ALA A 262 -54.63 4.81 32.65
N ALA A 263 -53.52 4.13 32.38
CA ALA A 263 -52.81 3.31 33.37
C ALA A 263 -52.28 4.16 34.54
N GLN A 264 -51.73 5.36 34.28
CA GLN A 264 -51.31 6.28 35.34
C GLN A 264 -52.47 6.72 36.24
N ARG A 265 -53.62 7.08 35.66
CA ARG A 265 -54.82 7.44 36.45
C ARG A 265 -55.34 6.29 37.29
N GLN A 266 -55.27 5.05 36.78
CA GLN A 266 -55.63 3.87 37.57
C GLN A 266 -54.66 3.65 38.73
N GLY A 267 -53.36 3.86 38.53
CA GLY A 267 -52.36 3.80 39.60
C GLY A 267 -52.60 4.85 40.68
N GLU A 268 -52.85 6.10 40.30
CA GLU A 268 -53.17 7.20 41.23
C GLU A 268 -54.46 6.93 42.02
N ALA A 269 -55.51 6.41 41.36
CA ALA A 269 -56.75 6.04 42.02
C ALA A 269 -56.57 4.89 43.03
N GLN A 270 -55.71 3.90 42.71
CA GLN A 270 -55.37 2.82 43.63
C GLN A 270 -54.60 3.33 44.85
N ILE A 271 -53.67 4.25 44.66
CA ILE A 271 -52.92 4.87 45.77
C ILE A 271 -53.88 5.62 46.69
N HIS A 272 -54.79 6.43 46.14
CA HIS A 272 -55.79 7.12 46.96
C HIS A 272 -56.75 6.18 47.69
N ALA A 273 -57.16 5.07 47.05
CA ALA A 273 -57.98 4.06 47.72
C ALA A 273 -57.23 3.40 48.89
N LEU A 274 -55.93 3.12 48.72
CA LEU A 274 -55.09 2.59 49.79
C LEU A 274 -54.87 3.60 50.92
N GLU A 275 -54.72 4.88 50.61
CA GLU A 275 -54.65 5.95 51.61
C GLU A 275 -55.96 6.06 52.40
N GLN A 276 -57.12 6.00 51.73
CA GLN A 276 -58.42 6.00 52.42
C GLN A 276 -58.59 4.78 53.33
N ILE A 277 -58.16 3.59 52.89
CA ILE A 277 -58.18 2.38 53.72
C ILE A 277 -57.23 2.54 54.91
N ARG A 278 -56.03 3.09 54.70
CA ARG A 278 -55.06 3.36 55.77
C ARG A 278 -55.64 4.35 56.79
N ASP A 279 -56.23 5.43 56.33
CA ASP A 279 -56.78 6.47 57.20
C ASP A 279 -58.04 5.96 57.95
N ALA A 280 -58.85 5.09 57.32
CA ALA A 280 -59.96 4.38 57.98
C ALA A 280 -59.45 3.38 59.04
N LEU A 281 -58.38 2.64 58.74
CA LEU A 281 -57.72 1.76 59.72
C LEU A 281 -57.09 2.54 60.87
N ALA A 282 -56.49 3.70 60.60
CA ALA A 282 -55.94 4.58 61.63
C ALA A 282 -57.06 5.18 62.51
N ALA A 283 -58.21 5.55 61.93
CA ALA A 283 -59.39 5.97 62.67
C ALA A 283 -59.99 4.84 63.52
N SER A 284 -59.99 3.61 63.01
CA SER A 284 -60.42 2.41 63.76
C SER A 284 -59.44 2.05 64.88
N ALA A 285 -58.12 2.20 64.67
CA ALA A 285 -57.09 1.95 65.68
C ALA A 285 -57.05 3.04 66.77
N ALA A 286 -57.52 4.26 66.48
CA ALA A 286 -57.72 5.31 67.47
C ALA A 286 -58.95 5.08 68.38
N HIS A 287 -59.71 3.99 68.19
CA HIS A 287 -60.84 3.58 69.04
C HIS A 287 -60.64 2.24 69.77
N GLU A 288 -59.48 1.60 69.65
CA GLU A 288 -59.11 0.45 70.50
C GLU A 288 -58.18 0.90 71.63
N GLU A 289 -58.78 1.13 72.80
CA GLU A 289 -58.06 1.22 74.08
C GLU A 289 -57.37 -0.13 74.41
N PRO A 290 -56.17 -0.10 75.01
CA PRO A 290 -55.23 -1.22 74.98
C PRO A 290 -55.59 -2.36 75.95
N PRO A 291 -55.58 -3.63 75.51
CA PRO A 291 -55.47 -4.77 76.40
C PRO A 291 -54.02 -4.99 76.89
N PRO A 292 -53.83 -5.53 78.10
CA PRO A 292 -52.54 -5.51 78.79
C PRO A 292 -51.52 -6.53 78.30
N ALA A 293 -50.27 -6.07 78.37
CA ALA A 293 -48.98 -6.74 78.34
C ALA A 293 -48.90 -8.27 78.52
N ARG A 294 -48.14 -8.91 77.62
CA ARG A 294 -47.18 -10.02 77.80
C ARG A 294 -46.70 -10.46 76.41
N ALA A 295 -45.55 -11.04 76.15
CA ALA A 295 -44.25 -11.13 76.82
C ALA A 295 -43.32 -11.74 75.74
N ASN A 296 -42.12 -11.17 75.65
CA ASN A 296 -40.93 -11.65 74.95
C ASN A 296 -40.82 -13.16 74.65
N VAL A 297 -40.58 -13.50 73.38
CA VAL A 297 -39.72 -14.63 72.94
C VAL A 297 -39.09 -14.17 71.61
N ALA A 298 -37.88 -13.61 71.64
CA ALA A 298 -36.60 -14.29 71.48
C ALA A 298 -36.35 -14.88 70.07
N ALA A 299 -35.43 -14.22 69.37
CA ALA A 299 -34.31 -14.78 68.61
C ALA A 299 -34.58 -15.84 67.52
N SER A 300 -34.21 -15.52 66.28
CA SER A 300 -32.87 -15.92 65.80
C SER A 300 -32.58 -15.48 64.36
N PRO A 301 -31.29 -15.41 63.97
CA PRO A 301 -30.80 -14.68 62.81
C PRO A 301 -30.23 -15.57 61.69
N GLN A 302 -29.72 -14.90 60.65
CA GLN A 302 -28.66 -15.31 59.70
C GLN A 302 -29.04 -16.21 58.50
N PRO A 303 -28.19 -16.34 57.45
CA PRO A 303 -27.10 -15.46 56.98
C PRO A 303 -26.95 -15.31 55.43
N SER A 304 -26.04 -14.39 55.11
CA SER A 304 -25.22 -14.15 53.91
C SER A 304 -24.96 -15.27 52.87
N ALA A 305 -24.86 -14.85 51.59
CA ALA A 305 -24.01 -15.45 50.54
C ALA A 305 -23.39 -14.29 49.73
N GLN A 306 -22.10 -13.98 49.91
CA GLN A 306 -20.89 -14.56 49.31
C GLN A 306 -20.66 -14.14 47.84
N LYS A 307 -19.69 -13.23 47.69
CA LYS A 307 -19.08 -12.77 46.43
C LYS A 307 -18.17 -13.85 45.86
N GLY A 308 -18.35 -14.16 44.57
CA GLY A 308 -17.40 -14.90 43.73
C GLY A 308 -16.59 -13.94 42.86
N ARG A 309 -15.32 -14.28 42.67
CA ARG A 309 -14.31 -13.62 41.82
C ARG A 309 -14.67 -13.67 40.34
#